data_AF-A0A662HT34-F1
#
_entry.id   AF-A0A662HT34-F1
#
_cell.length_a   1.000
_cell.length_b   1.000
_cell.length_c   1.000
_cell.angle_alpha   90.00
_cell.angle_beta   90.00
_cell.angle_gamma   90.00
#
_symmetry.space_group_name_H-M   'P 1'
#
loop_
_entity.id
_entity.type
_entity.pdbx_description
1 polymer ?
#
loop_
_entity_poly.entity_id
_entity_poly.type
_entity_poly.pdbx_seq_one_letter_code
_entity_poly.pdbx_strand_id
1 'polypeptide(L)'
;MRFTSLALKPEELTFGYAKYPLRYGKGLEVGAGRVMPEIKYFPKVGKNLKEEYRNITERVLMRALDLGVEALQLETEFTHVETGQPSLAGEIVSMQKSIVEQYADEYGIRLGLRVTVADIRDFRKPRHNEEAFSKMMEAFEEAATNGADVLSIESEGGKELFNYCILRQDIEGIVASLGLLAALDMEKLWKEIVRIATSKGIIPGGDTACGFANTAMVLATGLYNRTIPHTLAALVRCMSASRSLIAYEMGARGPGKDCAYENVIIKAVTGYPMSMEGKSSAVAHSSLVGNIAAAACDLWSNEQVENVKL
;
A
#
# COMPACT_ATOMS: atom_id res chain seq x y z
N MET A 1 3.19 1.13 -20.55
CA MET A 1 4.40 0.63 -21.27
C MET A 1 4.93 -0.56 -20.50
N ARG A 2 5.26 -1.68 -21.16
CA ARG A 2 5.73 -2.87 -20.44
C ARG A 2 7.21 -2.82 -20.12
N PHE A 3 7.61 -3.34 -18.96
CA PHE A 3 9.03 -3.46 -18.61
C PHE A 3 9.63 -4.70 -19.27
N THR A 4 10.74 -4.52 -19.98
CA THR A 4 11.45 -5.61 -20.69
C THR A 4 12.89 -5.80 -20.21
N SER A 5 13.31 -5.04 -19.20
CA SER A 5 14.64 -5.11 -18.59
C SER A 5 14.58 -4.67 -17.13
N LEU A 6 15.61 -5.04 -16.36
CA LEU A 6 15.77 -4.60 -14.98
C LEU A 6 16.32 -3.18 -14.92
N ALA A 7 15.79 -2.36 -14.02
CA ALA A 7 16.32 -1.03 -13.73
C ALA A 7 17.59 -1.08 -12.89
N LEU A 8 17.72 -2.09 -12.02
CA LEU A 8 18.81 -2.29 -11.06
C LEU A 8 19.38 -3.71 -11.17
N LYS A 9 20.70 -3.82 -10.97
CA LYS A 9 21.38 -5.10 -10.72
C LYS A 9 21.24 -5.50 -9.25
N PRO A 10 21.42 -6.79 -8.90
CA PRO A 10 21.31 -7.26 -7.52
C PRO A 10 22.21 -6.50 -6.54
N GLU A 11 23.42 -6.10 -6.96
CA GLU A 11 24.37 -5.38 -6.11
C GLU A 11 23.98 -3.91 -5.86
N GLU A 12 23.09 -3.37 -6.69
CA GLU A 12 22.56 -2.01 -6.58
C GLU A 12 21.29 -1.95 -5.71
N LEU A 13 20.70 -3.10 -5.37
CA LEU A 13 19.54 -3.18 -4.49
C LEU A 13 19.99 -2.94 -3.04
N THR A 14 19.74 -1.73 -2.56
CA THR A 14 19.98 -1.34 -1.18
C THR A 14 18.82 -0.53 -0.62
N PHE A 15 18.65 -0.58 0.68
CA PHE A 15 17.66 0.23 1.39
C PHE A 15 17.98 1.72 1.31
N GLY A 16 16.95 2.54 1.34
CA GLY A 16 17.02 4.00 1.30
C GLY A 16 17.37 4.61 -0.05
N TYR A 17 17.83 3.83 -1.03
CA TYR A 17 18.16 4.30 -2.38
C TYR A 17 17.26 3.67 -3.44
N ALA A 18 16.74 4.52 -4.32
CA ALA A 18 16.03 4.13 -5.53
C ALA A 18 16.67 4.82 -6.75
N LYS A 19 16.54 4.21 -7.93
CA LYS A 19 17.02 4.81 -9.19
C LYS A 19 16.27 6.09 -9.52
N TYR A 20 14.99 6.13 -9.16
CA TYR A 20 14.09 7.26 -9.40
C TYR A 20 13.51 7.72 -8.05
N PRO A 21 14.28 8.48 -7.25
CA PRO A 21 13.80 9.01 -5.98
C PRO A 21 12.59 9.92 -6.19
N LEU A 22 11.76 10.03 -5.16
CA LEU A 22 10.54 10.82 -5.19
C LEU A 22 10.61 11.94 -4.16
N ARG A 23 10.00 13.07 -4.49
CA ARG A 23 9.80 14.21 -3.60
C ARG A 23 8.34 14.62 -3.62
N TYR A 24 7.72 14.70 -2.45
CA TYR A 24 6.29 15.00 -2.29
C TYR A 24 5.98 15.47 -0.87
N GLY A 25 4.71 15.81 -0.62
CA GLY A 25 4.29 16.36 0.66
C GLY A 25 5.05 17.63 1.03
N LYS A 26 5.22 17.85 2.33
CA LYS A 26 5.98 18.97 2.88
C LYS A 26 7.46 18.57 2.99
N GLY A 27 8.12 18.48 1.84
CA GLY A 27 9.56 18.28 1.74
C GLY A 27 10.05 16.85 1.99
N LEU A 28 9.16 15.85 1.96
CA LEU A 28 9.55 14.45 2.10
C LEU A 28 10.29 13.97 0.84
N GLU A 29 11.39 13.24 1.03
CA GLU A 29 12.18 12.63 -0.04
C GLU A 29 12.35 11.14 0.25
N VAL A 30 11.98 10.29 -0.71
CA VAL A 30 11.99 8.83 -0.56
C VAL A 30 12.84 8.19 -1.65
N GLY A 31 13.70 7.24 -1.26
CA GLY A 31 14.70 6.63 -2.14
C GLY A 31 15.94 7.51 -2.35
N ALA A 32 16.13 8.55 -1.53
CA ALA A 32 17.19 9.56 -1.64
C ALA A 32 18.32 9.39 -0.59
N GLY A 33 18.62 8.15 -0.20
CA GLY A 33 19.71 7.78 0.69
C GLY A 33 19.37 7.61 2.17
N ARG A 34 18.08 7.62 2.51
CA ARG A 34 17.61 7.32 3.87
C ARG A 34 16.26 6.62 3.82
N VAL A 35 16.07 5.66 4.71
CA VAL A 35 14.77 5.00 4.93
C VAL A 35 13.93 5.88 5.82
N MET A 36 12.71 6.17 5.38
CA MET A 36 11.75 6.97 6.13
C MET A 36 10.76 6.07 6.86
N PRO A 37 10.33 6.41 8.10
CA PRO A 37 9.24 5.70 8.74
C PRO A 37 7.93 5.98 7.99
N GLU A 38 7.11 4.94 7.81
CA GLU A 38 5.70 5.04 7.43
C GLU A 38 4.87 4.52 8.59
N ILE A 39 3.94 5.33 9.11
CA ILE A 39 3.10 4.94 10.24
C ILE A 39 1.66 4.82 9.76
N LYS A 40 1.12 3.62 9.96
CA LYS A 40 -0.22 3.23 9.56
C LYS A 40 -1.02 2.83 10.79
N TYR A 41 -2.28 3.25 10.82
CA TYR A 41 -3.12 3.22 12.01
C TYR A 41 -4.57 2.90 11.66
N PHE A 42 -5.28 2.32 12.63
CA PHE A 42 -6.69 2.01 12.52
C PHE A 42 -7.51 2.72 13.61
N PRO A 43 -8.58 3.45 13.25
CA PRO A 43 -9.44 4.09 14.22
C PRO A 43 -10.22 3.06 15.05
N LYS A 44 -10.52 3.37 16.31
CA LYS A 44 -11.36 2.49 17.13
C LYS A 44 -12.77 2.36 16.56
N VAL A 45 -13.29 1.14 16.55
CA VAL A 45 -14.67 0.85 16.14
C VAL A 45 -15.68 1.58 17.05
N GLY A 46 -16.73 2.15 16.45
CA GLY A 46 -17.83 2.80 17.18
C GLY A 46 -17.54 4.21 17.67
N LYS A 47 -16.42 4.82 17.28
CA LYS A 47 -16.11 6.23 17.51
C LYS A 47 -16.45 7.10 16.30
N ASN A 48 -16.49 8.41 16.49
CA ASN A 48 -16.55 9.35 15.38
C ASN A 48 -15.21 9.28 14.62
N LEU A 49 -15.24 8.74 13.40
CA LEU A 49 -14.03 8.47 12.61
C LEU A 49 -13.17 9.72 12.39
N LYS A 50 -13.79 10.86 12.05
CA LYS A 50 -13.06 12.11 11.78
C LYS A 50 -12.30 12.59 13.02
N GLU A 51 -12.94 12.54 14.18
CA GLU A 51 -12.30 12.91 15.45
C GLU A 51 -11.21 11.91 15.86
N GLU A 52 -11.42 10.62 15.60
CA GLU A 52 -10.41 9.60 15.89
C GLU A 52 -9.16 9.78 15.01
N TYR A 53 -9.31 10.01 13.70
CA TYR A 53 -8.18 10.30 12.82
C TYR A 53 -7.46 11.60 13.19
N ARG A 54 -8.17 12.63 13.66
CA ARG A 54 -7.55 13.86 14.19
C ARG A 54 -6.62 13.53 15.35
N ASN A 55 -7.16 12.86 16.36
CA ASN A 55 -6.43 12.49 17.57
C ASN A 55 -5.24 11.58 17.27
N ILE A 56 -5.37 10.64 16.33
CA ILE A 56 -4.26 9.80 15.88
C ILE A 56 -3.16 10.66 15.23
N THR A 57 -3.54 11.52 14.28
CA THR A 57 -2.60 12.35 13.52
C THR A 57 -1.78 13.24 14.46
N GLU A 58 -2.44 13.97 15.36
CA GLU A 58 -1.78 14.84 16.33
C GLU A 58 -0.85 14.06 17.26
N ARG A 59 -1.28 12.89 17.77
CA ARG A 59 -0.47 12.08 18.67
C ARG A 59 0.76 11.48 18.00
N VAL A 60 0.62 10.98 16.77
CA VAL A 60 1.74 10.43 16.00
C VAL A 60 2.75 11.53 15.71
N LEU A 61 2.30 12.70 15.26
CA LEU A 61 3.19 13.82 14.93
C LEU A 61 3.87 14.40 16.19
N MET A 62 3.14 14.60 17.28
CA MET A 62 3.74 15.02 18.56
C MET A 62 4.80 14.03 19.02
N ARG A 63 4.52 12.73 18.94
CA ARG A 63 5.50 11.71 19.30
C ARG A 63 6.73 11.71 18.39
N ALA A 64 6.54 11.97 17.10
CA ALA A 64 7.64 12.10 16.15
C ALA A 64 8.56 13.28 16.54
N LEU A 65 7.99 14.42 16.93
CA LEU A 65 8.73 15.58 17.43
C LEU A 65 9.49 15.27 18.73
N ASP A 66 8.81 14.66 19.72
CA ASP A 66 9.43 14.28 21.00
C ASP A 66 10.65 13.37 20.83
N LEU A 67 10.66 12.55 19.77
CA LEU A 67 11.72 11.62 19.45
C LEU A 67 12.79 12.19 18.49
N GLY A 68 12.63 13.42 18.03
CA GLY A 68 13.55 14.04 17.07
C GLY A 68 13.48 13.41 15.67
N VAL A 69 12.32 12.89 15.26
CA VAL A 69 12.12 12.35 13.91
C VAL A 69 12.03 13.51 12.91
N GLU A 70 12.96 13.54 11.95
CA GLU A 70 13.06 14.64 10.98
C GLU A 70 12.16 14.48 9.75
N ALA A 71 11.67 13.26 9.50
CA ALA A 71 10.84 12.94 8.34
C ALA A 71 9.95 11.73 8.63
N LEU A 72 8.69 11.80 8.20
CA LEU A 72 7.68 10.77 8.47
C LEU A 72 6.59 10.75 7.38
N GLN A 73 6.19 9.56 6.96
CA GLN A 73 4.97 9.34 6.19
C GLN A 73 3.87 8.80 7.10
N LEU A 74 2.67 9.35 6.96
CA LEU A 74 1.44 8.79 7.50
C LEU A 74 0.71 8.03 6.39
N GLU A 75 0.18 6.85 6.68
CA GLU A 75 -0.72 6.13 5.77
C GLU A 75 -2.10 5.98 6.43
N THR A 76 -3.12 6.53 5.76
CA THR A 76 -4.52 6.30 6.10
C THR A 76 -5.10 5.29 5.12
N GLU A 77 -5.38 4.09 5.62
CA GLU A 77 -6.10 3.06 4.86
C GLU A 77 -7.59 3.18 5.14
N PHE A 78 -8.37 3.48 4.10
CA PHE A 78 -9.81 3.55 4.20
C PHE A 78 -10.40 2.17 4.40
N THR A 79 -11.47 2.11 5.18
CA THR A 79 -12.31 0.92 5.22
C THR A 79 -13.37 1.01 4.12
N HIS A 80 -14.28 0.03 4.12
CA HIS A 80 -15.47 0.08 3.27
C HIS A 80 -16.38 1.29 3.60
N VAL A 81 -16.31 1.82 4.82
CA VAL A 81 -17.14 2.94 5.27
C VAL A 81 -16.73 4.25 4.61
N GLU A 82 -15.44 4.60 4.69
CA GLU A 82 -14.91 5.83 4.07
C GLU A 82 -14.94 5.73 2.55
N THR A 83 -14.56 4.58 1.98
CA THR A 83 -14.61 4.39 0.53
C THR A 83 -16.05 4.43 -0.01
N GLY A 84 -17.00 3.88 0.74
CA GLY A 84 -18.43 3.90 0.37
C GLY A 84 -19.09 5.28 0.54
N GLN A 85 -18.42 6.23 1.20
CA GLN A 85 -18.88 7.60 1.45
C GLN A 85 -17.79 8.61 1.06
N PRO A 86 -17.59 8.89 -0.25
CA PRO A 86 -16.49 9.74 -0.73
C PRO A 86 -16.38 11.11 -0.05
N SER A 87 -17.50 11.74 0.32
CA SER A 87 -17.47 13.01 1.06
C SER A 87 -16.80 12.88 2.43
N LEU A 88 -17.07 11.79 3.16
CA LEU A 88 -16.41 11.50 4.43
C LEU A 88 -14.91 11.25 4.23
N ALA A 89 -14.54 10.53 3.17
CA ALA A 89 -13.14 10.32 2.80
C ALA A 89 -12.41 11.67 2.57
N GLY A 90 -13.00 12.57 1.78
CA GLY A 90 -12.46 13.92 1.55
C GLY A 90 -12.34 14.73 2.84
N GLU A 91 -13.35 14.70 3.71
CA GLU A 91 -13.33 15.39 5.00
C GLU A 91 -12.23 14.90 5.95
N ILE A 92 -11.98 13.59 5.99
CA ILE A 92 -10.91 13.00 6.81
C ILE A 92 -9.56 13.44 6.26
N VAL A 93 -9.35 13.30 4.95
CA VAL A 93 -8.07 13.64 4.31
C VAL A 93 -7.75 15.13 4.44
N SER A 94 -8.73 16.01 4.20
CA SER A 94 -8.58 17.47 4.37
C SER A 94 -8.16 17.83 5.79
N MET A 95 -8.79 17.20 6.79
CA MET A 95 -8.48 17.42 8.19
C MET A 95 -7.06 16.94 8.53
N GLN A 96 -6.67 15.73 8.12
CA GLN A 96 -5.33 15.21 8.39
C GLN A 96 -4.26 16.05 7.69
N LYS A 97 -4.49 16.44 6.43
CA LYS A 97 -3.58 17.30 5.67
C LYS A 97 -3.36 18.62 6.39
N SER A 98 -4.42 19.27 6.86
CA SER A 98 -4.32 20.55 7.59
C SER A 98 -3.40 20.44 8.82
N ILE A 99 -3.49 19.34 9.58
CA ILE A 99 -2.63 19.09 10.75
C ILE A 99 -1.19 18.80 10.30
N VAL A 100 -1.02 17.97 9.27
CA VAL A 100 0.30 17.66 8.69
C VAL A 100 1.01 18.93 8.22
N GLU A 101 0.32 19.83 7.54
CA GLU A 101 0.90 21.08 7.06
C GLU A 101 1.26 22.01 8.22
N GLN A 102 0.36 22.15 9.21
CA GLN A 102 0.65 22.94 10.42
C GLN A 102 1.93 22.45 11.11
N TYR A 103 2.06 21.14 11.35
CA TYR A 103 3.23 20.60 12.04
C TYR A 103 4.51 20.75 11.21
N ALA A 104 4.43 20.55 9.90
CA ALA A 104 5.58 20.75 9.01
C ALA A 104 6.04 22.21 9.01
N ASP A 105 5.10 23.16 8.95
CA ASP A 105 5.41 24.59 8.87
C ASP A 105 5.89 25.14 10.24
N GLU A 106 5.35 24.65 11.36
CA GLU A 106 5.70 25.09 12.72
C GLU A 106 7.02 24.50 13.23
N TYR A 107 7.28 23.21 12.95
CA TYR A 107 8.40 22.48 13.54
C TYR A 107 9.48 22.06 12.52
N GLY A 108 9.25 22.27 11.22
CA GLY A 108 10.20 21.91 10.17
C GLY A 108 10.33 20.40 9.90
N ILE A 109 9.44 19.57 10.46
CA ILE A 109 9.40 18.13 10.19
C ILE A 109 8.91 17.88 8.74
N ARG A 110 9.59 16.98 8.02
CA ARG A 110 9.21 16.64 6.64
C ARG A 110 8.13 15.58 6.62
N LEU A 111 6.99 15.86 6.01
CA LEU A 111 5.82 15.00 6.12
C LEU A 111 5.19 14.65 4.77
N GLY A 112 4.66 13.45 4.68
CA GLY A 112 3.81 13.00 3.57
C GLY A 112 2.58 12.24 4.07
N LEU A 113 1.49 12.33 3.33
CA LEU A 113 0.25 11.61 3.60
C LEU A 113 -0.08 10.68 2.43
N ARG A 114 -0.01 9.37 2.66
CA ARG A 114 -0.55 8.36 1.76
C ARG A 114 -2.00 8.06 2.13
N VAL A 115 -2.84 7.94 1.12
CA VAL A 115 -4.20 7.41 1.26
C VAL A 115 -4.31 6.11 0.46
N THR A 116 -4.69 5.04 1.15
CA THR A 116 -4.94 3.73 0.56
C THR A 116 -6.45 3.51 0.51
N VAL A 117 -7.05 3.60 -0.67
CA VAL A 117 -8.50 3.40 -0.84
C VAL A 117 -8.79 1.89 -0.80
N ALA A 118 -9.81 1.48 -0.05
CA ALA A 118 -10.20 0.07 0.01
C ALA A 118 -10.86 -0.37 -1.30
N ASP A 119 -10.56 -1.60 -1.72
CA ASP A 119 -11.31 -2.22 -2.81
C ASP A 119 -12.66 -2.75 -2.27
N ILE A 120 -13.73 -1.99 -2.49
CA ILE A 120 -15.09 -2.34 -2.03
C ILE A 120 -15.90 -3.13 -3.07
N ARG A 121 -15.25 -3.56 -4.15
CA ARG A 121 -15.85 -4.37 -5.21
C ARG A 121 -16.11 -5.79 -4.72
N ASP A 122 -17.27 -6.36 -5.10
CA ASP A 122 -17.60 -7.76 -4.77
C ASP A 122 -17.52 -8.64 -6.01
N PHE A 123 -16.37 -9.30 -6.18
CA PHE A 123 -16.08 -10.17 -7.33
C PHE A 123 -16.88 -11.47 -7.36
N ARG A 124 -17.68 -11.77 -6.32
CA ARG A 124 -18.59 -12.92 -6.33
C ARG A 124 -19.91 -12.61 -7.03
N LYS A 125 -20.21 -11.33 -7.30
CA LYS A 125 -21.49 -10.91 -7.88
C LYS A 125 -21.38 -10.80 -9.41
N PRO A 126 -22.34 -11.36 -10.19
CA PRO A 126 -22.29 -11.32 -11.65
C PRO A 126 -22.42 -9.92 -12.28
N ARG A 127 -23.16 -9.00 -11.64
CA ARG A 127 -23.39 -7.61 -12.07
C ARG A 127 -23.65 -6.70 -10.85
N HIS A 128 -23.42 -5.39 -11.01
CA HIS A 128 -23.43 -4.29 -10.00
C HIS A 128 -22.09 -3.91 -9.35
N ASN A 129 -20.97 -4.38 -9.90
CA ASN A 129 -19.65 -3.90 -9.46
C ASN A 129 -19.32 -2.47 -9.91
N GLU A 130 -20.14 -1.88 -10.79
CA GLU A 130 -19.97 -0.53 -11.32
C GLU A 130 -20.21 0.55 -10.25
N GLU A 131 -21.18 0.38 -9.36
CA GLU A 131 -21.43 1.36 -8.29
C GLU A 131 -20.27 1.38 -7.29
N ALA A 132 -19.79 0.21 -6.88
CA ALA A 132 -18.62 0.06 -6.01
C ALA A 132 -17.38 0.67 -6.67
N PHE A 133 -17.15 0.38 -7.95
CA PHE A 133 -16.06 0.98 -8.73
C PHE A 133 -16.20 2.51 -8.83
N SER A 134 -17.39 3.05 -9.09
CA SER A 134 -17.63 4.51 -9.13
C SER A 134 -17.29 5.15 -7.79
N LYS A 135 -17.83 4.61 -6.69
CA LYS A 135 -17.54 5.09 -5.34
C LYS A 135 -16.06 5.04 -4.99
N MET A 136 -15.35 3.99 -5.41
CA MET A 136 -13.89 3.94 -5.25
C MET A 136 -13.20 5.06 -6.02
N MET A 137 -13.55 5.27 -7.29
CA MET A 137 -12.94 6.34 -8.10
C MET A 137 -13.26 7.73 -7.53
N GLU A 138 -14.48 7.94 -7.03
CA GLU A 138 -14.87 9.14 -6.30
C GLU A 138 -14.06 9.30 -5.00
N ALA A 139 -13.84 8.23 -4.23
CA ALA A 139 -13.01 8.29 -3.03
C ALA A 139 -11.53 8.61 -3.34
N PHE A 140 -10.98 8.10 -4.45
CA PHE A 140 -9.66 8.51 -4.94
C PHE A 140 -9.64 9.99 -5.33
N GLU A 141 -10.66 10.45 -6.04
CA GLU A 141 -10.81 11.85 -6.47
C GLU A 141 -10.88 12.79 -5.26
N GLU A 142 -11.66 12.43 -4.25
CA GLU A 142 -11.80 13.17 -2.99
C GLU A 142 -10.49 13.16 -2.20
N ALA A 143 -9.83 12.01 -2.04
CA ALA A 143 -8.53 11.94 -1.37
C ALA A 143 -7.47 12.83 -2.06
N ALA A 144 -7.39 12.75 -3.38
CA ALA A 144 -6.45 13.54 -4.17
C ALA A 144 -6.75 15.04 -4.11
N THR A 145 -8.03 15.43 -4.15
CA THR A 145 -8.45 16.84 -4.09
C THR A 145 -8.20 17.45 -2.71
N ASN A 146 -8.35 16.65 -1.65
CA ASN A 146 -8.28 17.13 -0.27
C ASN A 146 -6.89 16.98 0.37
N GLY A 147 -5.87 16.55 -0.38
CA GLY A 147 -4.47 16.70 0.03
C GLY A 147 -3.69 15.43 0.31
N ALA A 148 -4.15 14.26 -0.15
CA ALA A 148 -3.29 13.09 -0.23
C ALA A 148 -2.08 13.37 -1.12
N ASP A 149 -0.88 12.97 -0.70
CA ASP A 149 0.35 13.13 -1.48
C ASP A 149 0.66 11.88 -2.34
N VAL A 150 0.20 10.71 -1.86
CA VAL A 150 0.35 9.42 -2.54
C VAL A 150 -0.98 8.66 -2.49
N LEU A 151 -1.41 8.10 -3.61
CA LEU A 151 -2.60 7.24 -3.68
C LEU A 151 -2.20 5.77 -3.86
N SER A 152 -2.87 4.86 -3.16
CA SER A 152 -2.62 3.42 -3.23
C SER A 152 -3.91 2.62 -3.03
N ILE A 153 -3.84 1.31 -3.28
CA ILE A 153 -4.95 0.36 -3.08
C ILE A 153 -4.42 -1.05 -2.93
N GLU A 154 -5.17 -1.90 -2.22
CA GLU A 154 -4.97 -3.34 -2.19
C GLU A 154 -6.08 -4.01 -3.02
N SER A 155 -5.89 -4.12 -4.34
CA SER A 155 -6.99 -4.53 -5.22
C SER A 155 -7.22 -6.05 -5.23
N GLU A 156 -8.47 -6.47 -5.44
CA GLU A 156 -8.91 -7.86 -5.25
C GLU A 156 -9.32 -8.59 -6.55
N GLY A 157 -9.12 -7.98 -7.72
CA GLY A 157 -9.54 -8.59 -8.99
C GLY A 157 -8.93 -9.98 -9.22
N GLY A 158 -9.77 -11.00 -9.42
CA GLY A 158 -9.34 -12.39 -9.63
C GLY A 158 -9.19 -13.21 -8.35
N LYS A 159 -9.37 -12.60 -7.17
CA LYS A 159 -9.22 -13.25 -5.85
C LYS A 159 -10.23 -14.37 -5.62
N GLU A 160 -11.40 -14.31 -6.25
CA GLU A 160 -12.43 -15.34 -6.18
C GLU A 160 -11.94 -16.69 -6.71
N LEU A 161 -11.22 -16.69 -7.84
CA LEU A 161 -10.60 -17.90 -8.39
C LEU A 161 -9.40 -18.31 -7.53
N PHE A 162 -8.56 -17.34 -7.12
CA PHE A 162 -7.40 -17.61 -6.28
C PHE A 162 -7.78 -18.35 -5.00
N ASN A 163 -8.79 -17.87 -4.28
CA ASN A 163 -9.26 -18.45 -3.03
C ASN A 163 -9.74 -19.90 -3.20
N TYR A 164 -10.36 -20.21 -4.34
CA TYR A 164 -10.77 -21.57 -4.67
C TYR A 164 -9.55 -22.49 -4.89
N CYS A 165 -8.56 -21.99 -5.64
CA CYS A 165 -7.40 -22.77 -6.08
C CYS A 165 -6.33 -22.94 -5.00
N ILE A 166 -6.08 -21.93 -4.16
CA ILE A 166 -5.00 -21.98 -3.15
C ILE A 166 -5.18 -23.09 -2.12
N LEU A 167 -6.43 -23.34 -1.70
CA LEU A 167 -6.77 -24.43 -0.77
C LEU A 167 -6.65 -25.82 -1.42
N ARG A 168 -6.73 -25.88 -2.75
CA ARG A 168 -6.57 -27.10 -3.56
C ARG A 168 -5.15 -27.29 -4.08
N GLN A 169 -4.28 -26.31 -3.84
CA GLN A 169 -2.92 -26.27 -4.39
C GLN A 169 -2.90 -26.40 -5.92
N ASP A 170 -3.96 -25.89 -6.56
CA ASP A 170 -4.12 -25.88 -8.01
C ASP A 170 -3.28 -24.74 -8.61
N ILE A 171 -2.08 -25.09 -9.05
CA ILE A 171 -1.11 -24.14 -9.61
C ILE A 171 -1.64 -23.51 -10.90
N GLU A 172 -2.32 -24.27 -11.76
CA GLU A 172 -2.85 -23.75 -13.03
C GLU A 172 -3.93 -22.70 -12.77
N GLY A 173 -4.83 -22.97 -11.84
CA GLY A 173 -5.86 -22.02 -11.42
C GLY A 173 -5.28 -20.77 -10.73
N ILE A 174 -4.21 -20.92 -9.93
CA ILE A 174 -3.48 -19.78 -9.35
C ILE A 174 -2.85 -18.91 -10.47
N VAL A 175 -2.23 -19.54 -11.47
CA VAL A 175 -1.66 -18.83 -12.63
C VAL A 175 -2.74 -18.12 -13.43
N ALA A 176 -3.89 -18.75 -13.66
CA ALA A 176 -5.02 -18.13 -14.34
C ALA A 176 -5.58 -16.93 -13.54
N SER A 177 -5.66 -17.04 -12.20
CA SER A 177 -6.09 -15.93 -11.36
C SER A 177 -5.12 -14.75 -11.41
N LEU A 178 -3.84 -14.96 -11.07
CA LEU A 178 -2.85 -13.87 -10.98
C LEU A 178 -2.39 -13.35 -12.34
N GLY A 179 -2.20 -14.24 -13.32
CA GLY A 179 -1.63 -13.93 -14.62
C GLY A 179 -2.63 -13.46 -15.66
N LEU A 180 -3.93 -13.73 -15.48
CA LEU A 180 -4.99 -13.33 -16.42
C LEU A 180 -6.05 -12.44 -15.76
N LEU A 181 -6.81 -12.95 -14.78
CA LEU A 181 -7.94 -12.20 -14.21
C LEU A 181 -7.48 -10.94 -13.47
N ALA A 182 -6.51 -11.09 -12.57
CA ALA A 182 -5.95 -9.99 -11.82
C ALA A 182 -5.23 -8.99 -12.75
N ALA A 183 -4.56 -9.49 -13.80
CA ALA A 183 -3.89 -8.63 -14.77
C ALA A 183 -4.86 -7.72 -15.53
N LEU A 184 -6.00 -8.28 -16.00
CA LEU A 184 -7.05 -7.51 -16.66
C LEU A 184 -7.67 -6.45 -15.74
N ASP A 185 -7.92 -6.80 -14.48
CA ASP A 185 -8.44 -5.85 -13.49
C ASP A 185 -7.43 -4.72 -13.20
N MET A 186 -6.17 -5.08 -12.95
CA MET A 186 -5.08 -4.14 -12.68
C MET A 186 -4.89 -3.14 -13.82
N GLU A 187 -4.90 -3.59 -15.08
CA GLU A 187 -4.76 -2.69 -16.22
C GLU A 187 -5.89 -1.66 -16.30
N LYS A 188 -7.15 -2.08 -16.05
CA LYS A 188 -8.30 -1.17 -16.06
C LYS A 188 -8.24 -0.21 -14.88
N LEU A 189 -8.02 -0.74 -13.68
CA LEU A 189 -8.04 0.01 -12.43
C LEU A 189 -6.93 1.07 -12.40
N TRP A 190 -5.68 0.67 -12.68
CA TRP A 190 -4.54 1.56 -12.54
C TRP A 190 -4.48 2.65 -13.61
N LYS A 191 -5.08 2.44 -14.79
CA LYS A 191 -5.28 3.53 -15.76
C LYS A 191 -6.09 4.68 -15.16
N GLU A 192 -7.17 4.38 -14.45
CA GLU A 192 -8.01 5.40 -13.82
C GLU A 192 -7.33 6.05 -12.60
N ILE A 193 -6.71 5.26 -11.73
CA ILE A 193 -5.98 5.80 -10.56
C ILE A 193 -4.86 6.74 -11.01
N VAL A 194 -4.06 6.35 -12.02
CA VAL A 194 -3.00 7.20 -12.57
C VAL A 194 -3.58 8.46 -13.19
N ARG A 195 -4.69 8.37 -13.93
CA ARG A 195 -5.38 9.54 -14.49
C ARG A 195 -5.81 10.52 -13.40
N ILE A 196 -6.44 10.03 -12.34
CA ILE A 196 -6.87 10.84 -11.18
C ILE A 196 -5.65 11.50 -10.51
N ALA A 197 -4.65 10.71 -10.13
CA ALA A 197 -3.47 11.19 -9.41
C ALA A 197 -2.72 12.26 -10.22
N THR A 198 -2.40 11.97 -11.48
CA THR A 198 -1.64 12.88 -12.36
C THR A 198 -2.41 14.17 -12.68
N SER A 199 -3.73 14.12 -12.81
CA SER A 199 -4.55 15.32 -13.04
C SER A 199 -4.47 16.35 -11.91
N LYS A 200 -4.07 15.92 -10.71
CA LYS A 200 -3.96 16.73 -9.49
C LYS A 200 -2.53 16.88 -8.98
N GLY A 201 -1.54 16.39 -9.74
CA GLY A 201 -0.14 16.42 -9.30
C GLY A 201 0.17 15.50 -8.12
N ILE A 202 -0.70 14.53 -7.83
CA ILE A 202 -0.54 13.54 -6.77
C ILE A 202 0.25 12.34 -7.31
N ILE A 203 1.03 11.70 -6.46
CA ILE A 203 1.81 10.52 -6.87
C ILE A 203 0.91 9.27 -6.91
N PRO A 204 0.80 8.58 -8.06
CA PRO A 204 0.24 7.24 -8.09
C PRO A 204 1.26 6.27 -7.46
N GLY A 205 1.01 5.83 -6.23
CA GLY A 205 1.94 5.05 -5.41
C GLY A 205 2.16 3.64 -5.93
N GLY A 206 1.32 2.70 -5.50
CA GLY A 206 1.35 1.33 -5.99
C GLY A 206 0.23 0.48 -5.42
N ASP A 207 0.14 -0.75 -5.94
CA ASP A 207 -0.77 -1.78 -5.45
C ASP A 207 0.00 -2.82 -4.62
N THR A 208 -0.73 -3.78 -4.08
CA THR A 208 -0.20 -4.95 -3.39
C THR A 208 -1.04 -6.17 -3.73
N ALA A 209 -0.39 -7.33 -3.91
CA ALA A 209 -1.10 -8.59 -4.01
C ALA A 209 -1.47 -9.14 -2.62
N CYS A 210 -1.78 -8.28 -1.63
CA CYS A 210 -2.09 -8.66 -0.25
C CYS A 210 -3.19 -9.72 -0.19
N GLY A 211 -4.31 -9.49 -0.89
CA GLY A 211 -5.42 -10.45 -1.01
C GLY A 211 -5.05 -11.82 -1.60
N PHE A 212 -3.86 -11.96 -2.18
CA PHE A 212 -3.35 -13.18 -2.81
C PHE A 212 -2.12 -13.73 -2.05
N ALA A 213 -0.98 -13.06 -2.16
CA ALA A 213 0.28 -13.54 -1.63
C ALA A 213 0.38 -13.43 -0.11
N ASN A 214 -0.25 -12.42 0.52
CA ASN A 214 -0.32 -12.38 1.99
C ASN A 214 -1.32 -13.42 2.50
N THR A 215 -2.43 -13.64 1.80
CA THR A 215 -3.33 -14.78 2.08
C THR A 215 -2.57 -16.11 2.05
N ALA A 216 -1.77 -16.37 1.02
CA ALA A 216 -0.95 -17.58 0.95
C ALA A 216 0.10 -17.64 2.08
N MET A 217 0.74 -16.52 2.42
CA MET A 217 1.69 -16.44 3.53
C MET A 217 1.00 -16.78 4.87
N VAL A 218 -0.19 -16.26 5.13
CA VAL A 218 -0.97 -16.54 6.34
C VAL A 218 -1.45 -17.99 6.37
N LEU A 219 -1.89 -18.56 5.24
CA LEU A 219 -2.27 -19.98 5.16
C LEU A 219 -1.06 -20.91 5.36
N ALA A 220 0.12 -20.48 4.96
CA ALA A 220 1.36 -21.21 5.20
C ALA A 220 1.86 -21.01 6.64
N THR A 221 1.44 -19.93 7.32
CA THR A 221 1.61 -19.65 8.77
C THR A 221 3.03 -19.91 9.28
N GLY A 222 3.20 -20.53 10.45
CA GLY A 222 4.48 -20.77 11.12
C GLY A 222 5.10 -22.12 10.77
N LEU A 223 6.23 -22.45 11.41
CA LEU A 223 6.98 -23.67 11.08
C LEU A 223 6.27 -25.00 11.45
N TYR A 224 5.25 -24.95 12.31
CA TYR A 224 4.64 -26.13 12.94
C TYR A 224 3.27 -26.50 12.34
N ASN A 225 2.26 -25.67 12.54
CA ASN A 225 0.93 -25.85 11.94
C ASN A 225 0.92 -25.13 10.59
N ARG A 226 0.57 -25.81 9.49
CA ARG A 226 0.52 -25.20 8.14
C ARG A 226 -0.65 -25.76 7.34
N THR A 227 -1.41 -24.88 6.68
CA THR A 227 -2.51 -25.29 5.79
C THR A 227 -1.99 -25.56 4.37
N ILE A 228 -0.99 -24.79 3.93
CA ILE A 228 -0.31 -24.99 2.65
C ILE A 228 1.23 -25.01 2.82
N PRO A 229 1.99 -25.60 1.88
CA PRO A 229 3.45 -25.57 1.94
C PRO A 229 4.02 -24.15 1.76
N HIS A 230 5.11 -23.82 2.48
CA HIS A 230 5.84 -22.56 2.26
C HIS A 230 6.38 -22.40 0.83
N THR A 231 6.72 -23.50 0.17
CA THR A 231 7.15 -23.49 -1.24
C THR A 231 6.04 -22.99 -2.16
N LEU A 232 4.79 -23.37 -1.91
CA LEU A 232 3.65 -22.84 -2.65
C LEU A 232 3.44 -21.34 -2.36
N ALA A 233 3.49 -20.93 -1.10
CA ALA A 233 3.37 -19.51 -0.74
C ALA A 233 4.48 -18.65 -1.38
N ALA A 234 5.71 -19.16 -1.45
CA ALA A 234 6.81 -18.51 -2.14
C ALA A 234 6.56 -18.40 -3.66
N LEU A 235 6.07 -19.47 -4.31
CA LEU A 235 5.68 -19.42 -5.72
C LEU A 235 4.58 -18.39 -5.99
N VAL A 236 3.55 -18.35 -5.13
CA VAL A 236 2.49 -17.33 -5.22
C VAL A 236 3.08 -15.93 -5.13
N ARG A 237 4.00 -15.67 -4.18
CA ARG A 237 4.68 -14.36 -4.08
C ARG A 237 5.41 -13.98 -5.36
N CYS A 238 6.13 -14.92 -5.98
CA CYS A 238 6.81 -14.68 -7.25
C CYS A 238 5.81 -14.35 -8.38
N MET A 239 4.71 -15.08 -8.48
CA MET A 239 3.64 -14.82 -9.46
C MET A 239 2.94 -13.47 -9.22
N SER A 240 2.79 -13.07 -7.95
CA SER A 240 2.21 -11.79 -7.58
C SER A 240 3.06 -10.59 -8.03
N ALA A 241 4.37 -10.74 -8.18
CA ALA A 241 5.23 -9.68 -8.67
C ALA A 241 4.82 -9.21 -10.09
N SER A 242 4.50 -10.13 -11.00
CA SER A 242 4.06 -9.74 -12.35
C SER A 242 2.70 -9.04 -12.32
N ARG A 243 1.80 -9.42 -11.39
CA ARG A 243 0.52 -8.74 -11.19
C ARG A 243 0.75 -7.32 -10.69
N SER A 244 1.51 -7.14 -9.60
CA SER A 244 1.75 -5.83 -8.99
C SER A 244 2.56 -4.90 -9.90
N LEU A 245 3.41 -5.44 -10.78
CA LEU A 245 4.14 -4.67 -11.79
C LEU A 245 3.22 -3.88 -12.75
N ILE A 246 2.01 -4.38 -13.02
CA ILE A 246 1.07 -3.75 -13.96
C ILE A 246 0.69 -2.33 -13.51
N ALA A 247 0.61 -2.06 -12.20
CA ALA A 247 0.39 -0.70 -11.69
C ALA A 247 1.41 0.29 -12.28
N TYR A 248 2.68 -0.11 -12.30
CA TYR A 248 3.80 0.70 -12.79
C TYR A 248 3.82 0.76 -14.32
N GLU A 249 3.42 -0.33 -15.00
CA GLU A 249 3.25 -0.31 -16.45
C GLU A 249 2.14 0.66 -16.89
N MET A 250 1.14 0.88 -16.04
CA MET A 250 0.05 1.85 -16.24
C MET A 250 0.41 3.27 -15.78
N GLY A 251 1.53 3.46 -15.09
CA GLY A 251 2.06 4.78 -14.73
C GLY A 251 2.24 5.06 -13.25
N ALA A 252 2.06 4.07 -12.37
CA ALA A 252 2.46 4.19 -10.97
C ALA A 252 3.98 4.43 -10.85
N ARG A 253 4.39 5.17 -9.82
CA ARG A 253 5.78 5.64 -9.63
C ARG A 253 6.35 5.30 -8.25
N GLY A 254 5.59 4.61 -7.41
CA GLY A 254 5.94 4.39 -6.02
C GLY A 254 5.63 5.60 -5.12
N PRO A 255 5.90 5.53 -3.82
CA PRO A 255 6.38 4.33 -3.16
C PRO A 255 5.34 3.21 -3.20
N GLY A 256 5.78 1.98 -3.47
CA GLY A 256 4.91 0.80 -3.42
C GLY A 256 4.31 0.57 -2.01
N LYS A 257 3.22 -0.20 -1.93
CA LYS A 257 2.52 -0.48 -0.66
C LYS A 257 3.34 -1.37 0.27
N ASP A 258 3.32 -1.07 1.56
CA ASP A 258 4.08 -1.75 2.61
C ASP A 258 3.93 -3.28 2.63
N CYS A 259 2.68 -3.75 2.61
CA CYS A 259 2.36 -5.18 2.72
C CYS A 259 2.69 -5.98 1.44
N ALA A 260 3.14 -5.32 0.36
CA ALA A 260 3.58 -5.96 -0.87
C ALA A 260 5.03 -6.46 -0.75
N TYR A 261 5.25 -7.62 -0.10
CA TYR A 261 6.60 -8.20 -0.02
C TYR A 261 7.24 -8.49 -1.39
N GLU A 262 6.45 -8.55 -2.46
CA GLU A 262 6.95 -8.64 -3.85
C GLU A 262 7.62 -7.35 -4.33
N ASN A 263 7.51 -6.23 -3.59
CA ASN A 263 8.11 -4.94 -3.92
C ASN A 263 9.62 -5.00 -4.12
N VAL A 264 10.35 -5.96 -3.52
CA VAL A 264 11.77 -6.15 -3.83
C VAL A 264 12.01 -6.47 -5.31
N ILE A 265 11.12 -7.26 -5.91
CA ILE A 265 11.16 -7.58 -7.35
C ILE A 265 10.73 -6.35 -8.14
N ILE A 266 9.67 -5.67 -7.71
CA ILE A 266 9.20 -4.45 -8.37
C ILE A 266 10.29 -3.37 -8.38
N LYS A 267 11.02 -3.16 -7.28
CA LYS A 267 12.12 -2.21 -7.18
C LYS A 267 13.26 -2.58 -8.13
N ALA A 268 13.62 -3.86 -8.23
CA ALA A 268 14.63 -4.31 -9.17
C ALA A 268 14.25 -4.03 -10.63
N VAL A 269 12.98 -4.25 -10.99
CA VAL A 269 12.46 -4.04 -12.35
C VAL A 269 12.29 -2.55 -12.66
N THR A 270 11.67 -1.79 -11.76
CA THR A 270 11.21 -0.42 -12.03
C THR A 270 12.21 0.65 -11.58
N GLY A 271 13.00 0.37 -10.55
CA GLY A 271 13.90 1.34 -9.91
C GLY A 271 13.20 2.39 -9.05
N TYR A 272 11.88 2.30 -8.87
CA TYR A 272 11.12 3.19 -8.00
C TYR A 272 11.25 2.81 -6.52
N PRO A 273 11.02 3.76 -5.60
CA PRO A 273 11.06 3.47 -4.18
C PRO A 273 9.91 2.55 -3.76
N MET A 274 10.10 1.83 -2.65
CA MET A 274 9.12 0.90 -2.10
C MET A 274 8.95 1.09 -0.61
N SER A 275 7.70 1.04 -0.13
CA SER A 275 7.45 0.74 1.28
C SER A 275 7.51 -0.75 1.52
N MET A 276 8.01 -1.13 2.70
CA MET A 276 8.10 -2.51 3.16
C MET A 276 7.78 -2.57 4.66
N GLU A 277 7.42 -3.76 5.11
CA GLU A 277 7.14 -4.07 6.51
C GLU A 277 7.90 -5.35 6.94
N GLY A 278 7.84 -5.71 8.22
CA GLY A 278 8.51 -6.91 8.72
C GLY A 278 8.53 -6.97 10.24
N LYS A 279 9.70 -6.98 10.88
CA LYS A 279 9.76 -7.14 12.35
C LYS A 279 9.00 -6.06 13.13
N SER A 280 8.86 -4.85 12.57
CA SER A 280 8.16 -3.72 13.19
C SER A 280 6.67 -3.69 12.91
N SER A 281 6.16 -4.60 12.07
CA SER A 281 4.73 -4.81 11.82
C SER A 281 4.16 -6.01 12.58
N ALA A 282 4.90 -6.53 13.59
CA ALA A 282 4.43 -7.60 14.47
C ALA A 282 3.11 -7.27 15.21
N VAL A 283 2.76 -5.98 15.28
CA VAL A 283 1.48 -5.49 15.80
C VAL A 283 0.29 -5.88 14.92
N ALA A 284 0.51 -6.09 13.61
CA ALA A 284 -0.51 -6.50 12.65
C ALA A 284 -0.51 -8.02 12.45
N HIS A 285 0.66 -8.60 12.15
CA HIS A 285 0.80 -10.04 11.94
C HIS A 285 2.25 -10.52 12.13
N SER A 286 2.41 -11.84 12.30
CA SER A 286 3.72 -12.49 12.37
C SER A 286 4.15 -12.97 10.99
N SER A 287 5.44 -12.82 10.66
CA SER A 287 6.01 -13.31 9.41
C SER A 287 7.40 -13.92 9.61
N LEU A 288 7.79 -14.83 8.70
CA LEU A 288 9.14 -15.40 8.66
C LEU A 288 10.17 -14.47 7.97
N VAL A 289 9.74 -13.28 7.54
CA VAL A 289 10.52 -12.33 6.73
C VAL A 289 10.75 -11.00 7.44
N GLY A 290 10.99 -11.05 8.76
CA GLY A 290 11.06 -9.84 9.59
C GLY A 290 12.21 -8.87 9.27
N ASN A 291 13.45 -9.35 9.19
CA ASN A 291 14.62 -8.50 8.91
C ASN A 291 14.91 -8.36 7.41
N ILE A 292 14.74 -9.45 6.65
CA ILE A 292 15.15 -9.50 5.24
C ILE A 292 14.34 -8.54 4.36
N ALA A 293 13.09 -8.25 4.73
CA ALA A 293 12.26 -7.26 4.04
C ALA A 293 12.85 -5.84 4.06
N ALA A 294 13.68 -5.51 5.07
CA ALA A 294 14.34 -4.22 5.16
C ALA A 294 15.52 -4.06 4.18
N ALA A 295 15.94 -5.11 3.46
CA ALA A 295 17.13 -5.07 2.62
C ALA A 295 17.01 -4.08 1.43
N ALA A 296 15.79 -3.81 0.97
CA ALA A 296 15.53 -2.98 -0.21
C ALA A 296 14.44 -1.92 0.02
N CYS A 297 14.07 -1.64 1.27
CA CYS A 297 13.00 -0.69 1.58
C CYS A 297 13.45 0.77 1.44
N ASP A 298 12.54 1.68 1.12
CA ASP A 298 12.74 3.13 1.15
C ASP A 298 11.82 3.80 2.17
N LEU A 299 10.67 3.16 2.45
CA LEU A 299 9.83 3.40 3.60
C LEU A 299 9.73 2.13 4.45
N TRP A 300 9.61 2.29 5.78
CA TRP A 300 9.48 1.18 6.72
C TRP A 300 8.22 1.31 7.56
N SER A 301 7.27 0.40 7.33
CA SER A 301 5.92 0.43 7.88
C SER A 301 5.72 -0.51 9.07
N ASN A 302 4.76 -0.15 9.93
CA ASN A 302 4.20 -0.99 10.99
C ASN A 302 2.95 -1.80 10.55
N GLU A 303 2.61 -1.79 9.27
CA GLU A 303 1.42 -2.39 8.66
C GLU A 303 0.11 -1.82 9.19
N GLN A 304 -0.37 -2.21 10.37
CA GLN A 304 -1.62 -1.69 10.91
C GLN A 304 -1.70 -1.89 12.41
N VAL A 305 -2.16 -0.87 13.13
CA VAL A 305 -2.39 -0.97 14.58
C VAL A 305 -3.62 -0.16 15.00
N GLU A 306 -4.48 -0.76 15.81
CA GLU A 306 -5.62 -0.04 16.39
C GLU A 306 -5.11 1.05 17.36
N ASN A 307 -5.78 2.20 17.38
CA ASN A 307 -5.44 3.32 18.27
C ASN A 307 -5.79 3.07 19.75
N VAL A 308 -5.29 1.99 20.33
CA VAL A 308 -5.46 1.68 21.76
C VAL A 308 -4.37 2.33 22.61
N LYS A 309 -4.68 2.58 23.88
CA LYS A 309 -3.68 3.02 24.85
C LYS A 309 -3.01 1.77 25.42
N LEU A 310 -1.68 1.69 25.26
CA LEU A 310 -0.84 0.65 25.86
C LEU A 310 -0.50 1.00 27.31
#